data_AF-A0A2A2YG43-F1
#
_entry.id   AF-A0A2A2YG43-F1
#
_cell.length_a   1.000
_cell.length_b   1.000
_cell.length_c   1.000
_cell.angle_alpha   90.00
_cell.angle_beta   90.00
_cell.angle_gamma   90.00
#
_symmetry.space_group_name_H-M   'P 1'
#
loop_
_entity.id
_entity.type
_entity.pdbx_description
1 polymer ?
#
loop_
_entity_poly.entity_id
_entity_poly.type
_entity_poly.pdbx_seq_one_letter_code
_entity_poly.pdbx_strand_id
1 'polypeptide(L)'
;MNKFSFLLAALCVSLNAQEAKPAETKAPAAPAPEMKLAGGAKAEQKTYFAEIWVGKSIPECLNFQKNIQVLTQQVEELKRLQIFLDNALTTPEKEARGHDIAAKTAKLKGDNESMTKLYNGFSIERPYQFTATKAVIATPISNEEFAKISSAKDFKADSIISTGEKKFQIRDTISGQGEVETFGLSLKRITDAKAQLQQLIDVQPKLTNEADKKKVEKAIKEIQDDLSLNLDEFKKARGFDFNAEAITLPSEAKLSVQITEEEKKAIEAKAPTASDKK
;
A
#
# COMPACT_ATOMS: atom_id res chain seq x y z
N MET A 1 24.44 -11.36 8.13
CA MET A 1 23.90 -10.20 7.39
C MET A 1 22.66 -10.67 6.64
N ASN A 2 21.47 -10.43 7.21
CA ASN A 2 20.20 -10.91 6.66
C ASN A 2 19.79 -10.09 5.43
N LYS A 3 19.70 -10.75 4.27
CA LYS A 3 19.30 -10.18 2.97
C LYS A 3 17.76 -10.17 2.76
N PHE A 4 16.97 -10.18 3.83
CA PHE A 4 15.51 -10.34 3.74
C PHE A 4 14.70 -9.05 3.53
N SER A 5 15.35 -7.90 3.28
CA SER A 5 14.70 -6.60 3.43
C SER A 5 14.30 -5.85 2.14
N PHE A 6 14.37 -6.46 0.95
CA PHE A 6 14.20 -5.69 -0.31
C PHE A 6 13.07 -6.11 -1.26
N LEU A 7 12.27 -7.14 -0.95
CA LEU A 7 11.18 -7.58 -1.86
C LEU A 7 9.77 -7.53 -1.27
N LEU A 8 9.64 -7.24 0.03
CA LEU A 8 8.35 -7.04 0.71
C LEU A 8 7.79 -5.61 0.50
N ALA A 9 8.34 -4.83 -0.42
CA ALA A 9 7.96 -3.43 -0.64
C ALA A 9 6.76 -3.24 -1.58
N ALA A 10 6.31 -4.28 -2.30
CA ALA A 10 5.25 -4.14 -3.29
C ALA A 10 3.82 -4.13 -2.73
N LEU A 11 3.62 -4.48 -1.45
CA LEU A 11 2.32 -4.38 -0.76
C LEU A 11 2.26 -3.23 0.26
N CYS A 12 3.38 -2.59 0.59
CA CYS A 12 3.44 -1.51 1.59
C CYS A 12 3.08 -0.11 1.06
N VAL A 13 2.65 0.03 -0.20
CA VAL A 13 2.27 1.34 -0.78
C VAL A 13 0.77 1.67 -0.61
N SER A 14 -0.06 0.76 -0.08
CA SER A 14 -1.47 1.05 0.21
C SER A 14 -1.73 1.73 1.58
N LEU A 15 -0.69 2.11 2.33
CA LEU A 15 -0.80 2.66 3.70
C LEU A 15 -0.40 4.14 3.85
N ASN A 16 -0.27 4.89 2.75
CA ASN A 16 -0.24 6.36 2.80
C ASN A 16 -1.58 6.99 2.38
N ALA A 17 -2.68 6.22 2.44
CA ALA A 17 -4.01 6.81 2.57
C ALA A 17 -4.07 7.44 3.96
N GLN A 18 -3.95 8.77 3.99
CA GLN A 18 -4.00 9.64 5.16
C GLN A 18 -4.98 9.08 6.21
N GLU A 19 -4.44 8.47 7.28
CA GLU A 19 -5.23 7.99 8.40
C GLU A 19 -5.94 9.20 9.04
N ALA A 20 -7.26 9.27 8.89
CA ALA A 20 -8.08 10.17 9.68
C ALA A 20 -8.06 9.65 11.12
N LYS A 21 -7.17 10.24 11.92
CA LYS A 21 -6.99 9.99 13.35
C LYS A 21 -8.31 10.20 14.12
N PRO A 22 -8.68 9.29 15.03
CA PRO A 22 -9.42 9.66 16.22
C PRO A 22 -8.55 9.33 17.44
N ALA A 23 -8.02 10.36 18.09
CA ALA A 23 -7.48 10.22 19.43
C ALA A 23 -8.31 11.12 20.33
N GLU A 24 -8.91 10.54 21.38
CA GLU A 24 -8.47 10.86 22.74
C GLU A 24 -9.09 9.93 23.79
N THR A 25 -8.21 9.43 24.65
CA THR A 25 -8.50 8.64 25.84
C THR A 25 -8.58 9.58 27.05
N LYS A 26 -9.58 9.35 27.91
CA LYS A 26 -9.90 10.07 29.17
C LYS A 26 -8.73 10.23 30.16
N ALA A 27 -8.74 11.35 30.90
CA ALA A 27 -8.63 11.40 32.37
C ALA A 27 -9.33 12.68 32.94
N PRO A 28 -9.78 12.71 34.23
CA PRO A 28 -10.90 13.55 34.69
C PRO A 28 -10.55 14.67 35.70
N ALA A 29 -11.35 15.76 35.74
CA ALA A 29 -11.86 16.50 36.93
C ALA A 29 -12.59 17.82 36.52
N ALA A 30 -13.62 18.21 37.29
CA ALA A 30 -14.78 19.11 37.01
C ALA A 30 -14.58 20.62 37.37
N PRO A 31 -15.61 21.53 37.36
CA PRO A 31 -16.87 21.69 36.59
C PRO A 31 -17.10 23.10 35.93
N ALA A 32 -17.96 23.12 34.89
CA ALA A 32 -18.94 24.13 34.36
C ALA A 32 -18.71 25.67 34.43
N PRO A 33 -19.12 26.42 33.37
CA PRO A 33 -20.53 26.84 33.32
C PRO A 33 -21.22 26.54 31.99
N GLU A 34 -22.51 26.26 32.11
CA GLU A 34 -23.43 25.82 31.06
C GLU A 34 -23.65 26.90 29.98
N MET A 35 -23.44 26.53 28.72
CA MET A 35 -24.18 27.13 27.61
C MET A 35 -24.76 26.03 26.72
N LYS A 36 -26.06 25.83 26.92
CA LYS A 36 -27.09 25.36 25.97
C LYS A 36 -26.64 24.36 24.92
N LEU A 37 -27.02 23.11 25.16
CA LEU A 37 -27.22 22.06 24.16
C LEU A 37 -28.19 22.54 23.06
N ALA A 38 -27.66 23.09 21.97
CA ALA A 38 -28.27 22.97 20.67
C ALA A 38 -27.72 21.69 20.04
N GLY A 39 -28.55 20.65 20.01
CA GLY A 39 -28.28 19.43 19.27
C GLY A 39 -28.21 19.73 17.77
N GLY A 40 -27.05 20.13 17.30
CA GLY A 40 -26.66 19.97 15.91
C GLY A 40 -25.88 18.67 15.83
N ALA A 41 -26.49 17.61 15.30
CA ALA A 41 -25.73 16.49 14.77
C ALA A 41 -24.65 17.09 13.86
N LYS A 42 -23.36 16.98 14.22
CA LYS A 42 -22.30 17.17 13.24
C LYS A 42 -22.54 16.08 12.22
N ALA A 43 -23.20 16.43 11.12
CA ALA A 43 -23.25 15.59 9.94
C ALA A 43 -21.82 15.18 9.68
N GLU A 44 -21.54 13.86 9.73
CA GLU A 44 -20.27 13.34 9.23
C GLU A 44 -20.06 13.95 7.85
N GLN A 45 -18.95 14.68 7.71
CA GLN A 45 -18.63 15.33 6.45
C GLN A 45 -18.45 14.22 5.43
N LYS A 46 -19.43 14.03 4.54
CA LYS A 46 -19.40 12.96 3.55
C LYS A 46 -18.21 13.18 2.63
N THR A 47 -17.27 12.24 2.64
CA THR A 47 -16.17 12.18 1.69
C THR A 47 -16.64 11.47 0.44
N TYR A 48 -16.45 12.09 -0.72
CA TYR A 48 -16.81 11.52 -2.01
C TYR A 48 -15.54 11.21 -2.80
N PHE A 49 -15.54 10.09 -3.52
CA PHE A 49 -14.47 9.70 -4.42
C PHE A 49 -15.02 9.50 -5.83
N ALA A 50 -14.29 9.96 -6.83
CA ALA A 50 -14.56 9.64 -8.23
C ALA A 50 -13.41 8.80 -8.81
N GLU A 51 -13.77 7.73 -9.51
CA GLU A 51 -12.83 6.97 -10.32
C GLU A 51 -12.38 7.85 -11.49
N ILE A 52 -11.08 8.06 -11.59
CA ILE A 52 -10.47 8.88 -12.63
C ILE A 52 -9.65 8.04 -13.60
N TRP A 53 -9.13 6.89 -13.18
CA TRP A 53 -8.31 6.03 -14.03
C TRP A 53 -8.46 4.55 -13.69
N VAL A 54 -8.31 3.71 -14.71
CA VAL A 54 -8.34 2.25 -14.59
C VAL A 54 -7.08 1.69 -15.25
N GLY A 55 -6.24 1.04 -14.47
CA GLY A 55 -5.11 0.26 -14.95
C GLY A 55 -5.57 -1.12 -15.38
N LYS A 56 -5.16 -1.57 -16.56
CA LYS A 56 -5.62 -2.82 -17.18
C LYS A 56 -4.53 -3.87 -17.36
N SER A 57 -3.32 -3.55 -16.92
CA SER A 57 -2.17 -4.45 -17.02
C SER A 57 -1.18 -4.25 -15.87
N ILE A 58 -0.37 -5.28 -15.60
CA ILE A 58 0.71 -5.20 -14.60
C ILE A 58 1.65 -4.02 -14.90
N PRO A 59 2.15 -3.81 -16.15
CA PRO A 59 3.01 -2.68 -16.44
C PRO A 59 2.36 -1.31 -16.17
N GLU A 60 1.09 -1.14 -16.51
CA GLU A 60 0.35 0.11 -16.23
C GLU A 60 0.25 0.38 -14.72
N CYS A 61 -0.17 -0.63 -13.95
CA CYS A 61 -0.29 -0.51 -12.51
C CYS A 61 1.07 -0.20 -11.84
N LEU A 62 2.14 -0.90 -12.25
CA LEU A 62 3.49 -0.66 -11.73
C LEU A 62 4.04 0.72 -12.11
N ASN A 63 3.78 1.19 -13.33
CA ASN A 63 4.19 2.53 -13.75
C ASN A 63 3.50 3.61 -12.92
N PHE A 64 2.20 3.47 -12.66
CA PHE A 64 1.49 4.38 -11.76
C PHE A 64 2.11 4.38 -10.36
N GLN A 65 2.28 3.20 -9.74
CA GLN A 65 2.87 3.07 -8.41
C GLN A 65 4.28 3.67 -8.33
N LYS A 66 5.13 3.44 -9.34
CA LYS A 66 6.47 4.02 -9.42
C LYS A 66 6.42 5.55 -9.51
N ASN A 67 5.56 6.10 -10.36
CA ASN A 67 5.45 7.55 -10.51
C ASN A 67 4.95 8.22 -9.22
N ILE A 68 3.98 7.60 -8.54
CA ILE A 68 3.51 8.04 -7.23
C ILE A 68 4.61 8.00 -6.19
N GLN A 69 5.41 6.93 -6.15
CA GLN A 69 6.54 6.83 -5.24
C GLN A 69 7.52 7.99 -5.44
N VAL A 70 7.81 8.37 -6.69
CA VAL A 70 8.66 9.51 -7.01
C VAL A 70 8.04 10.82 -6.51
N LEU A 71 6.75 11.07 -6.75
CA LEU A 71 6.09 12.28 -6.25
C LEU A 71 6.07 12.34 -4.72
N THR A 72 5.75 11.24 -4.05
CA THR A 72 5.75 11.16 -2.58
C THR A 72 7.13 11.46 -2.00
N GLN A 73 8.20 10.91 -2.59
CA GLN A 73 9.56 11.22 -2.18
C GLN A 73 9.90 12.70 -2.35
N GLN A 74 9.47 13.34 -3.43
CA GLN A 74 9.66 14.77 -3.64
C GLN A 74 8.91 15.61 -2.59
N VAL A 75 7.68 15.24 -2.26
CA VAL A 75 6.88 15.89 -1.21
C VAL A 75 7.56 15.75 0.16
N GLU A 76 8.04 14.56 0.51
CA GLU A 76 8.76 14.31 1.76
C GLU A 76 10.08 15.08 1.83
N GLU A 77 10.82 15.14 0.72
CA GLU A 77 12.04 15.94 0.62
C GLU A 77 11.77 17.43 0.83
N LEU A 78 10.73 17.97 0.19
CA LEU A 78 10.34 19.38 0.38
C LEU A 78 9.93 19.67 1.83
N LYS A 79 9.17 18.78 2.47
CA LYS A 79 8.84 18.91 3.91
C LYS A 79 10.11 18.95 4.77
N ARG A 80 11.08 18.09 4.49
CA ARG A 80 12.37 18.07 5.20
C ARG A 80 13.16 19.37 4.99
N LEU A 81 13.21 19.86 3.76
CA LEU A 81 13.90 21.11 3.43
C LEU A 81 13.24 22.32 4.09
N GLN A 82 11.91 22.36 4.17
CA GLN A 82 11.19 23.41 4.88
C GLN A 82 11.56 23.45 6.36
N ILE A 83 11.61 22.29 7.03
CA ILE A 83 12.09 22.19 8.42
C ILE A 83 13.50 22.74 8.56
N PHE A 84 14.38 22.48 7.59
CA PHE A 84 15.74 23.03 7.64
C PHE A 84 15.81 24.53 7.37
N LEU A 85 14.92 25.07 6.53
CA LEU A 85 14.80 26.51 6.31
C LEU A 85 14.33 27.21 7.59
N ASP A 86 13.32 26.65 8.27
CA ASP A 86 12.78 27.20 9.51
C ASP A 86 13.82 27.22 10.65
N ASN A 87 14.74 26.25 10.64
CA ASN A 87 15.84 26.13 11.61
C ASN A 87 17.12 26.88 11.21
N ALA A 88 17.17 27.51 10.03
CA ALA A 88 18.36 28.23 9.58
C ALA A 88 18.56 29.50 10.42
N LEU A 89 19.79 29.70 10.91
CA LEU A 89 20.11 30.80 11.82
C LEU A 89 20.66 32.03 11.09
N THR A 90 21.22 31.83 9.89
CA THR A 90 21.87 32.90 9.13
C THR A 90 21.11 33.23 7.83
N THR A 91 21.22 34.49 7.40
CA THR A 91 20.60 34.95 6.13
C THR A 91 21.11 34.17 4.91
N PRO A 92 22.42 33.93 4.73
CA PRO A 92 22.91 33.17 3.58
C PRO A 92 22.37 31.73 3.54
N GLU A 93 22.22 31.07 4.70
CA GLU A 93 21.61 29.73 4.76
C GLU A 93 20.14 29.77 4.38
N LYS A 94 19.39 30.79 4.84
CA LYS A 94 17.97 30.95 4.49
C LYS A 94 17.80 31.18 2.99
N GLU A 95 18.64 32.02 2.39
CA GLU A 95 18.60 32.28 0.94
C GLU A 95 18.94 31.03 0.13
N ALA A 96 20.04 30.34 0.46
CA ALA A 96 20.45 29.13 -0.24
C ALA A 96 19.39 28.02 -0.15
N ARG A 97 18.82 27.79 1.04
CA ARG A 97 17.74 26.82 1.24
C ARG A 97 16.45 27.25 0.54
N GLY A 98 16.12 28.54 0.55
CA GLY A 98 14.97 29.08 -0.17
C GLY A 98 15.06 28.86 -1.68
N HIS A 99 16.23 29.04 -2.28
CA HIS A 99 16.46 28.75 -3.70
C HIS A 99 16.32 27.26 -4.03
N ASP A 100 16.88 26.36 -3.20
CA ASP A 100 16.74 24.91 -3.40
C ASP A 100 15.28 24.44 -3.28
N ILE A 101 14.55 24.95 -2.28
CA ILE A 101 13.11 24.68 -2.11
C ILE A 101 12.33 25.17 -3.33
N ALA A 102 12.60 26.38 -3.84
CA ALA A 102 11.92 26.91 -5.01
C ALA A 102 12.15 26.05 -6.26
N ALA A 103 13.39 25.61 -6.50
CA ALA A 103 13.72 24.74 -7.62
C ALA A 103 13.03 23.37 -7.52
N LYS A 104 13.05 22.73 -6.34
CA LYS A 104 12.39 21.44 -6.11
C LYS A 104 10.86 21.54 -6.15
N THR A 105 10.30 22.66 -5.69
CA THR A 105 8.85 22.94 -5.80
C THR A 105 8.43 23.07 -7.26
N ALA A 106 9.21 23.78 -8.09
CA ALA A 106 8.93 23.90 -9.52
C ALA A 106 8.99 22.52 -10.21
N LYS A 107 9.96 21.67 -9.84
CA LYS A 107 10.05 20.30 -10.35
C LYS A 107 8.84 19.45 -9.94
N LEU A 108 8.47 19.46 -8.65
CA LEU A 108 7.30 18.73 -8.15
C LEU A 108 6.03 19.15 -8.90
N LYS A 109 5.85 20.45 -9.12
CA LYS A 109 4.71 20.98 -9.87
C LYS A 109 4.68 20.42 -11.30
N GLY A 110 5.80 20.45 -12.02
CA GLY A 110 5.88 19.91 -13.39
C GLY A 110 5.64 18.39 -13.46
N ASP A 111 6.17 17.64 -12.50
CA ASP A 111 5.96 16.19 -12.41
C ASP A 111 4.49 15.87 -12.06
N ASN A 112 3.87 16.66 -11.16
CA ASN A 112 2.47 16.52 -10.80
C ASN A 112 1.54 16.87 -11.98
N GLU A 113 1.82 17.94 -12.74
CA GLU A 113 1.09 18.28 -13.96
C GLU A 113 1.17 17.17 -15.02
N SER A 114 2.32 16.50 -15.10
CA SER A 114 2.49 15.33 -15.97
C SER A 114 1.61 14.16 -15.51
N MET A 115 1.53 13.92 -14.20
CA MET A 115 0.62 12.93 -13.62
C MET A 115 -0.85 13.27 -13.86
N THR A 116 -1.24 14.54 -13.75
CA THR A 116 -2.60 15.00 -14.07
C THR A 116 -3.00 14.63 -15.49
N LYS A 117 -2.10 14.79 -16.46
CA LYS A 117 -2.35 14.43 -17.87
C LYS A 117 -2.43 12.91 -18.07
N LEU A 118 -1.52 12.16 -17.45
CA LEU A 118 -1.44 10.70 -17.61
C LEU A 118 -2.60 9.95 -16.95
N TYR A 119 -3.09 10.46 -15.82
CA TYR A 119 -4.07 9.78 -14.98
C TYR A 119 -5.35 10.61 -14.80
N ASN A 120 -5.78 11.28 -15.87
CA ASN A 120 -7.10 11.91 -16.01
C ASN A 120 -7.51 12.79 -14.82
N GLY A 121 -6.66 13.76 -14.46
CA GLY A 121 -6.95 14.72 -13.40
C GLY A 121 -6.32 14.37 -12.05
N PHE A 122 -5.50 13.34 -11.95
CA PHE A 122 -4.78 13.01 -10.72
C PHE A 122 -3.93 14.19 -10.21
N SER A 123 -3.88 14.37 -8.89
CA SER A 123 -2.93 15.25 -8.21
C SER A 123 -2.48 14.60 -6.90
N ILE A 124 -1.19 14.63 -6.61
CA ILE A 124 -0.64 14.15 -5.33
C ILE A 124 -1.10 14.98 -4.13
N GLU A 125 -1.60 16.19 -4.38
CA GLU A 125 -2.12 17.10 -3.36
C GLU A 125 -3.55 16.76 -2.91
N ARG A 126 -4.26 15.91 -3.68
CA ARG A 126 -5.60 15.46 -3.33
C ARG A 126 -5.54 14.06 -2.71
N PRO A 127 -6.33 13.77 -1.67
CA PRO A 127 -6.46 12.39 -1.19
C PRO A 127 -6.94 11.48 -2.32
N TYR A 128 -6.33 10.30 -2.42
CA TYR A 128 -6.61 9.35 -3.49
C TYR A 128 -6.57 7.91 -2.97
N GLN A 129 -7.18 7.02 -3.73
CA GLN A 129 -7.24 5.59 -3.47
C GLN A 129 -6.80 4.83 -4.72
N PHE A 130 -5.75 4.03 -4.58
CA PHE A 130 -5.37 3.04 -5.58
C PHE A 130 -5.84 1.67 -5.10
N THR A 131 -6.81 1.10 -5.82
CA THR A 131 -7.51 -0.10 -5.41
C THR A 131 -7.28 -1.18 -6.45
N ALA A 132 -6.51 -2.21 -6.08
CA ALA A 132 -6.32 -3.37 -6.94
C ALA A 132 -7.65 -4.15 -7.04
N THR A 133 -8.08 -4.38 -8.28
CA THR A 133 -9.29 -5.17 -8.58
C THR A 133 -8.96 -6.54 -9.14
N LYS A 134 -7.70 -6.73 -9.55
CA LYS A 134 -7.13 -8.02 -9.92
C LYS A 134 -5.66 -8.05 -9.56
N ALA A 135 -5.20 -9.17 -9.04
CA ALA A 135 -3.82 -9.36 -8.64
C ALA A 135 -3.30 -10.73 -9.10
N VAL A 136 -2.02 -10.78 -9.43
CA VAL A 136 -1.31 -11.99 -9.82
C VAL A 136 -0.31 -12.34 -8.73
N ILE A 137 -0.28 -13.61 -8.36
CA ILE A 137 0.68 -14.15 -7.42
C ILE A 137 1.73 -14.91 -8.22
N ALA A 138 2.99 -14.56 -8.06
CA ALA A 138 4.06 -15.17 -8.82
C ALA A 138 5.24 -15.55 -7.92
N THR A 139 5.81 -16.73 -8.12
CA THR A 139 6.99 -17.21 -7.38
C THR A 139 8.24 -17.05 -8.22
N PRO A 140 9.38 -16.66 -7.64
CA PRO A 140 10.62 -16.59 -8.38
C PRO A 140 10.99 -17.97 -8.93
N ILE A 141 11.59 -17.98 -10.12
CA ILE A 141 12.16 -19.17 -10.75
C ILE A 141 13.59 -18.87 -11.21
N SER A 142 14.45 -19.86 -11.10
CA SER A 142 15.80 -19.84 -11.65
C SER A 142 15.79 -19.90 -13.18
N ASN A 143 16.93 -19.60 -13.80
CA ASN A 143 17.08 -19.75 -15.25
C ASN A 143 16.95 -21.20 -15.71
N GLU A 144 17.39 -22.16 -14.90
CA GLU A 144 17.24 -23.59 -15.19
C GLU A 144 15.77 -24.02 -15.14
N GLU A 145 15.01 -23.58 -14.13
CA GLU A 145 13.58 -23.84 -14.04
C GLU A 145 12.83 -23.18 -15.21
N PHE A 146 13.18 -21.94 -15.55
CA PHE A 146 12.61 -21.28 -16.72
C PHE A 146 12.90 -22.04 -18.02
N ALA A 147 14.12 -22.55 -18.23
CA ALA A 147 14.45 -23.32 -19.42
C ALA A 147 13.61 -24.61 -19.51
N LYS A 148 13.38 -25.29 -18.37
CA LYS A 148 12.51 -26.47 -18.30
C LYS A 148 11.05 -26.13 -18.61
N ILE A 149 10.52 -25.08 -17.99
CA ILE A 149 9.11 -24.65 -18.16
C ILE A 149 8.86 -24.16 -19.60
N SER A 150 9.77 -23.35 -20.14
CA SER A 150 9.64 -22.78 -21.50
C SER A 150 9.78 -23.81 -22.62
N SER A 151 10.38 -24.97 -22.34
CA SER A 151 10.49 -26.09 -23.28
C SER A 151 9.27 -27.02 -23.26
N ALA A 152 8.31 -26.81 -22.35
CA ALA A 152 7.09 -27.61 -22.28
C ALA A 152 6.14 -27.27 -23.45
N LYS A 153 5.41 -28.27 -23.96
CA LYS A 153 4.52 -28.10 -25.13
C LYS A 153 3.34 -27.14 -24.87
N ASP A 154 2.95 -27.02 -23.61
CA ASP A 154 1.84 -26.23 -23.10
C ASP A 154 2.30 -24.90 -22.47
N PHE A 155 3.58 -24.55 -22.65
CA PHE A 155 4.12 -23.30 -22.14
C PHE A 155 3.34 -22.08 -22.67
N LYS A 156 2.99 -21.18 -21.75
CA LYS A 156 2.42 -19.88 -22.10
C LYS A 156 3.36 -18.77 -21.66
N ALA A 157 3.77 -17.92 -22.59
CA ALA A 157 4.70 -16.83 -22.30
C ALA A 157 4.13 -15.83 -21.27
N ASP A 158 2.81 -15.63 -21.26
CA ASP A 158 2.09 -14.80 -20.30
C ASP A 158 2.06 -15.37 -18.87
N SER A 159 2.45 -16.63 -18.68
CA SER A 159 2.62 -17.24 -17.35
C SER A 159 3.91 -16.82 -16.64
N ILE A 160 4.78 -16.07 -17.33
CA ILE A 160 6.08 -15.63 -16.80
C ILE A 160 6.13 -14.11 -16.73
N ILE A 161 6.49 -13.59 -15.57
CA ILE A 161 6.75 -12.18 -15.33
C ILE A 161 8.27 -12.00 -15.29
N SER A 162 8.79 -11.12 -16.15
CA SER A 162 10.21 -10.74 -16.16
C SER A 162 10.37 -9.34 -15.57
N THR A 163 11.22 -9.20 -14.56
CA THR A 163 11.50 -7.91 -13.93
C THR A 163 13.00 -7.78 -13.73
N GLY A 164 13.64 -7.04 -14.65
CA GLY A 164 15.10 -7.01 -14.75
C GLY A 164 15.65 -8.41 -15.04
N GLU A 165 16.56 -8.89 -14.19
CA GLU A 165 17.18 -10.22 -14.32
C GLU A 165 16.35 -11.34 -13.67
N LYS A 166 15.31 -11.00 -12.89
CA LYS A 166 14.48 -11.99 -12.19
C LYS A 166 13.30 -12.42 -13.04
N LYS A 167 12.97 -13.71 -12.96
CA LYS A 167 11.80 -14.31 -13.57
C LYS A 167 10.90 -14.87 -12.49
N PHE A 168 9.59 -14.72 -12.68
CA PHE A 168 8.58 -15.23 -11.78
C PHE A 168 7.56 -16.03 -12.57
N GLN A 169 7.19 -17.21 -12.08
CA GLN A 169 6.09 -17.99 -12.60
C GLN A 169 4.80 -17.62 -11.87
N ILE A 170 3.77 -17.28 -12.64
CA ILE A 170 2.42 -17.04 -12.11
C ILE A 170 1.87 -18.35 -11.53
N ARG A 171 1.45 -18.30 -10.27
CA ARG A 171 0.83 -19.41 -9.55
C ARG A 171 -0.68 -19.31 -9.48
N ASP A 172 -1.19 -18.09 -9.34
CA ASP A 172 -2.62 -17.83 -9.20
C ASP A 172 -2.95 -16.39 -9.61
N THR A 173 -4.21 -16.16 -9.97
CA THR A 173 -4.77 -14.86 -10.33
C THR A 173 -6.06 -14.64 -9.57
N ILE A 174 -6.10 -13.58 -8.79
CA ILE A 174 -7.24 -13.18 -7.96
C ILE A 174 -7.97 -12.05 -8.66
N SER A 175 -9.27 -12.17 -8.81
CA SER A 175 -10.13 -11.14 -9.40
C SER A 175 -11.21 -10.74 -8.41
N GLY A 176 -11.54 -9.45 -8.39
CA GLY A 176 -12.46 -8.84 -7.43
C GLY A 176 -11.70 -8.09 -6.33
N GLN A 177 -12.15 -6.87 -6.02
CA GLN A 177 -11.51 -6.02 -5.02
C GLN A 177 -11.51 -6.68 -3.64
N GLY A 178 -12.66 -7.19 -3.19
CA GLY A 178 -12.78 -7.78 -1.86
C GLY A 178 -11.92 -9.03 -1.69
N GLU A 179 -11.77 -9.81 -2.77
CA GLU A 179 -10.95 -11.02 -2.82
C GLU A 179 -9.46 -10.67 -2.80
N VAL A 180 -9.05 -9.63 -3.53
CA VAL A 180 -7.67 -9.13 -3.52
C VAL A 180 -7.31 -8.57 -2.13
N GLU A 181 -8.18 -7.79 -1.50
CA GLU A 181 -7.98 -7.27 -0.14
C GLU A 181 -7.90 -8.40 0.89
N THR A 182 -8.86 -9.34 0.86
CA THR A 182 -8.88 -10.51 1.76
C THR A 182 -7.60 -11.34 1.62
N PHE A 183 -7.14 -11.54 0.39
CA PHE A 183 -5.89 -12.22 0.13
C PHE A 183 -4.67 -11.46 0.70
N GLY A 184 -4.60 -10.15 0.48
CA GLY A 184 -3.54 -9.31 1.03
C GLY A 184 -3.47 -9.40 2.56
N LEU A 185 -4.62 -9.39 3.23
CA LEU A 185 -4.72 -9.58 4.69
C LEU A 185 -4.26 -10.98 5.12
N SER A 186 -4.60 -12.02 4.37
CA SER A 186 -4.12 -13.38 4.63
C SER A 186 -2.60 -13.48 4.51
N LEU A 187 -2.01 -12.92 3.46
CA LEU A 187 -0.55 -12.88 3.29
C LEU A 187 0.14 -12.11 4.41
N LYS A 188 -0.41 -10.96 4.78
CA LYS A 188 0.11 -10.14 5.87
C LYS A 188 0.11 -10.90 7.18
N ARG A 189 -1.01 -11.54 7.55
CA ARG A 189 -1.12 -12.37 8.76
C ARG A 189 -0.06 -13.49 8.81
N ILE A 190 0.13 -14.22 7.71
CA ILE A 190 1.16 -15.27 7.63
C ILE A 190 2.58 -14.68 7.78
N THR A 191 2.84 -13.56 7.12
CA THR A 191 4.17 -12.93 7.11
C THR A 191 4.52 -12.31 8.47
N ASP A 192 3.56 -11.62 9.09
CA ASP A 192 3.70 -11.04 10.42
C ASP A 192 3.92 -12.13 11.48
N ALA A 193 3.14 -13.21 11.44
CA ALA A 193 3.32 -14.37 12.33
C ALA A 193 4.71 -15.01 12.17
N LYS A 194 5.20 -15.18 10.93
CA LYS A 194 6.56 -15.69 10.67
C LYS A 194 7.63 -14.75 11.22
N ALA A 195 7.47 -13.44 11.03
CA ALA A 195 8.43 -12.46 11.55
C ALA A 195 8.46 -12.46 13.08
N GLN A 196 7.29 -12.49 13.73
CA GLN A 196 7.17 -12.57 15.18
C GLN A 196 7.77 -13.88 15.72
N LEU A 197 7.50 -15.02 15.08
CA LEU A 197 8.08 -16.30 15.45
C LEU A 197 9.61 -16.26 15.39
N GLN A 198 10.18 -15.72 14.31
CA GLN A 198 11.63 -15.59 14.17
C GLN A 198 12.23 -14.70 15.27
N GLN A 199 11.59 -13.58 15.59
CA GLN A 199 12.03 -12.70 16.67
C GLN A 199 12.06 -13.43 18.03
N LEU A 200 11.04 -14.23 18.34
CA LEU A 200 10.99 -14.99 19.58
C LEU A 200 12.05 -16.09 19.62
N ILE A 201 12.26 -16.82 18.52
CA ILE A 201 13.33 -17.81 18.39
C ILE A 201 14.71 -17.17 18.62
N ASP A 202 14.95 -15.98 18.07
CA ASP A 202 16.21 -15.25 18.22
C ASP A 202 16.45 -14.70 19.64
N VAL A 203 15.37 -14.47 20.40
CA VAL A 203 15.41 -13.94 21.78
C VAL A 203 15.49 -15.05 22.82
N GLN A 204 14.80 -16.18 22.61
CA GLN A 204 14.75 -17.32 23.54
C GLN A 204 16.12 -17.74 24.11
N PRO A 205 17.20 -17.92 23.32
CA PRO A 205 18.49 -18.34 23.85
C PRO A 205 19.21 -17.26 24.66
N LYS A 206 18.80 -15.99 24.55
CA LYS A 206 19.40 -14.84 25.26
C LYS A 206 18.77 -14.62 26.63
N LEU A 207 17.65 -15.26 26.92
CA LEU A 207 16.97 -15.14 28.21
C LEU A 207 17.75 -15.89 29.29
N THR A 208 17.93 -15.25 30.44
CA THR A 208 18.62 -15.83 31.59
C THR A 208 17.63 -16.31 32.66
N ASN A 209 16.44 -15.73 32.73
CA ASN A 209 15.38 -16.08 33.66
C ASN A 209 14.51 -17.23 33.14
N GLU A 210 14.32 -18.28 33.93
CA GLU A 210 13.46 -19.43 33.57
C GLU A 210 11.99 -19.06 33.37
N ALA A 211 11.46 -18.10 34.14
CA ALA A 211 10.07 -17.68 33.99
C ALA A 211 9.82 -17.05 32.62
N ASP A 212 10.77 -16.24 32.13
CA ASP A 212 10.65 -15.58 30.83
C ASP A 212 10.92 -16.57 29.69
N LYS A 213 11.82 -17.54 29.87
CA LYS A 213 12.00 -18.66 28.93
C LYS A 213 10.70 -19.42 28.70
N LYS A 214 10.00 -19.81 29.78
CA LYS A 214 8.73 -20.53 29.69
C LYS A 214 7.63 -19.70 29.00
N LYS A 215 7.58 -18.39 29.24
CA LYS A 215 6.64 -17.49 28.54
C LYS A 215 6.94 -17.44 27.04
N VAL A 216 8.20 -17.29 26.66
CA VAL A 216 8.60 -17.26 25.24
C VAL A 216 8.38 -18.61 24.56
N GLU A 217 8.66 -19.73 25.23
CA GLU A 217 8.34 -21.08 24.73
C GLU A 217 6.85 -21.24 24.45
N LYS A 218 5.99 -20.78 25.38
CA LYS A 218 4.55 -20.83 25.19
C LYS A 218 4.11 -19.97 23.99
N ALA A 219 4.61 -18.75 23.88
CA ALA A 219 4.29 -17.84 22.77
C ALA A 219 4.77 -18.39 21.41
N ILE A 220 5.96 -19.00 21.36
CA ILE A 220 6.47 -19.69 20.17
C ILE A 220 5.50 -20.78 19.73
N LYS A 221 5.04 -21.61 20.67
CA LYS A 221 4.11 -22.70 20.36
C LYS A 221 2.75 -22.18 19.87
N GLU A 222 2.18 -21.19 20.54
CA GLU A 222 0.91 -20.57 20.13
C GLU A 222 1.00 -20.00 18.70
N ILE A 223 2.09 -19.30 18.36
CA ILE A 223 2.30 -18.76 17.01
C ILE A 223 2.55 -19.87 15.98
N GLN A 224 3.24 -20.95 16.36
CA GLN A 224 3.46 -22.10 15.47
C GLN A 224 2.14 -22.80 15.11
N ASP A 225 1.26 -22.99 16.09
CA ASP A 225 -0.06 -23.59 15.89
C ASP A 225 -0.93 -22.70 14.97
N ASP A 226 -0.99 -21.38 15.26
CA ASP A 226 -1.68 -20.41 14.42
C ASP A 226 -1.11 -20.35 13.00
N LEU A 227 0.22 -20.36 12.85
CA LEU A 227 0.88 -20.32 11.55
C LEU A 227 0.55 -21.57 10.74
N SER A 228 0.54 -22.74 11.37
CA SER A 228 0.20 -24.01 10.72
C SER A 228 -1.23 -23.99 10.19
N LEU A 229 -2.19 -23.52 11.01
CA LEU A 229 -3.58 -23.37 10.58
C LEU A 229 -3.71 -22.42 9.38
N ASN A 230 -3.09 -21.24 9.45
CA ASN A 230 -3.16 -20.24 8.38
C ASN A 230 -2.50 -20.74 7.08
N LEU A 231 -1.41 -21.49 7.16
CA LEU A 231 -0.74 -22.09 6.00
C LEU A 231 -1.59 -23.18 5.35
N ASP A 232 -2.25 -24.02 6.15
CA ASP A 232 -3.16 -25.05 5.66
C ASP A 232 -4.40 -24.45 4.99
N GLU A 233 -4.99 -23.41 5.59
CA GLU A 233 -6.09 -22.65 4.99
C GLU A 233 -5.67 -22.01 3.66
N PHE A 234 -4.47 -21.40 3.62
CA PHE A 234 -3.92 -20.84 2.40
C PHE A 234 -3.78 -21.90 1.30
N LYS A 235 -3.18 -23.04 1.62
CA LYS A 235 -2.98 -24.13 0.67
C LYS A 235 -4.31 -24.68 0.15
N LYS A 236 -5.30 -24.87 1.03
CA LYS A 236 -6.65 -25.32 0.65
C LYS A 236 -7.35 -24.31 -0.27
N ALA A 237 -7.24 -23.03 0.02
CA ALA A 237 -7.88 -21.98 -0.76
C ALA A 237 -7.20 -21.74 -2.13
N ARG A 238 -5.89 -21.97 -2.22
CA ARG A 238 -5.07 -21.56 -3.38
C ARG A 238 -4.49 -22.70 -4.21
N GLY A 239 -4.45 -23.91 -3.67
CA GLY A 239 -3.90 -25.07 -4.36
C GLY A 239 -2.37 -25.11 -4.42
N PHE A 240 -1.66 -24.21 -3.71
CA PHE A 240 -0.20 -24.22 -3.62
C PHE A 240 0.29 -23.77 -2.24
N ASP A 241 1.50 -24.19 -1.88
CA ASP A 241 2.14 -23.82 -0.62
C ASP A 241 2.58 -22.35 -0.62
N PHE A 242 2.38 -21.65 0.50
CA PHE A 242 2.87 -20.28 0.65
C PHE A 242 4.38 -20.22 0.44
N ASN A 243 4.83 -19.33 -0.44
CA ASN A 243 6.24 -19.04 -0.67
C ASN A 243 6.53 -17.59 -0.21
N ALA A 244 7.46 -17.44 0.73
CA ALA A 244 7.82 -16.13 1.28
C ALA A 244 8.50 -15.19 0.26
N GLU A 245 9.04 -15.74 -0.82
CA GLU A 245 9.62 -14.98 -1.92
C GLU A 245 8.61 -14.69 -3.04
N ALA A 246 7.36 -15.17 -2.92
CA ALA A 246 6.32 -14.84 -3.87
C ALA A 246 6.03 -13.34 -3.86
N ILE A 247 5.80 -12.80 -5.05
CA ILE A 247 5.35 -11.44 -5.24
C ILE A 247 3.86 -11.42 -5.58
N THR A 248 3.17 -10.38 -5.13
CA THR A 248 1.80 -10.08 -5.55
C THR A 248 1.83 -8.79 -6.33
N LEU A 249 1.34 -8.82 -7.56
CA LEU A 249 1.35 -7.68 -8.47
C LEU A 249 -0.07 -7.34 -8.92
N PRO A 250 -0.53 -6.09 -8.81
CA PRO A 250 -1.82 -5.69 -9.36
C PRO A 250 -1.77 -5.82 -10.89
N SER A 251 -2.70 -6.56 -11.47
CA SER A 251 -2.88 -6.68 -12.93
C SER A 251 -4.03 -5.82 -13.45
N GLU A 252 -4.99 -5.49 -12.59
CA GLU A 252 -6.02 -4.48 -12.85
C GLU A 252 -6.24 -3.66 -11.57
N ALA A 253 -6.43 -2.34 -11.71
CA ALA A 253 -6.62 -1.45 -10.58
C ALA A 253 -7.46 -0.22 -10.96
N LYS A 254 -8.06 0.40 -9.95
CA LYS A 254 -8.81 1.65 -10.07
C LYS A 254 -8.09 2.72 -9.27
N LEU A 255 -8.04 3.92 -9.82
CA LEU A 255 -7.59 5.11 -9.14
C LEU A 255 -8.77 6.04 -8.95
N SER A 256 -9.04 6.38 -7.70
CA SER A 256 -10.07 7.34 -7.33
C SER A 256 -9.46 8.51 -6.57
N VAL A 257 -9.97 9.71 -6.78
CA VAL A 257 -9.58 10.91 -6.03
C VAL A 257 -10.76 11.44 -5.24
N GLN A 258 -10.46 12.04 -4.09
CA GLN A 258 -11.47 12.75 -3.32
C GLN A 258 -11.95 13.97 -4.12
N ILE A 259 -13.26 14.12 -4.16
CA ILE A 259 -13.96 15.21 -4.86
C ILE A 259 -14.91 15.93 -3.89
N THR A 260 -15.27 17.16 -4.23
CA THR A 260 -16.28 17.93 -3.50
C THR A 260 -17.69 17.46 -3.85
N GLU A 261 -18.68 17.89 -3.07
CA GLU A 261 -20.09 17.59 -3.36
C GLU A 261 -20.56 18.24 -4.68
N GLU A 262 -20.05 19.43 -4.99
CA GLU A 262 -20.32 20.15 -6.24
C GLU A 262 -19.73 19.40 -7.44
N GLU A 263 -18.48 18.94 -7.34
CA GLU A 263 -17.83 18.11 -8.37
C GLU A 263 -18.64 16.81 -8.58
N LYS A 264 -19.11 16.17 -7.50
CA LYS A 264 -19.96 14.98 -7.58
C LYS A 264 -21.25 15.25 -8.33
N LYS A 265 -21.99 16.31 -7.96
CA LYS A 265 -23.24 16.71 -8.64
C LYS A 265 -23.01 16.99 -10.12
N ALA A 266 -21.88 17.62 -10.47
CA ALA A 266 -21.53 17.90 -11.86
C ALA A 266 -21.21 16.63 -12.66
N ILE A 267 -20.58 15.62 -12.06
CA ILE A 267 -20.32 14.32 -12.68
C ILE A 267 -21.65 13.56 -12.87
N GLU A 268 -22.50 13.53 -11.84
CA GLU A 268 -23.80 12.86 -11.87
C GLU A 268 -24.74 13.49 -12.92
N ALA A 269 -24.72 14.82 -13.09
CA ALA A 269 -25.49 15.52 -14.11
C ALA A 269 -25.01 15.25 -15.55
N LYS A 270 -23.78 14.77 -15.73
CA LYS A 270 -23.18 14.40 -17.03
C LYS A 270 -23.25 12.91 -17.31
N ALA A 271 -23.60 12.08 -16.32
CA ALA A 271 -23.76 10.65 -16.53
C ALA A 271 -24.95 10.40 -17.46
N PRO A 272 -24.80 9.59 -18.53
CA PRO A 272 -25.91 9.31 -19.44
C PRO A 272 -27.05 8.67 -18.65
N THR A 273 -28.19 9.36 -18.60
CA THR A 273 -29.41 8.80 -18.04
C THR A 273 -29.78 7.55 -18.83
N ALA A 274 -30.20 6.48 -18.14
CA ALA A 274 -30.54 5.18 -18.72
C ALA A 274 -31.63 5.21 -19.82
N SER A 275 -32.19 6.39 -20.14
CA SER A 275 -33.10 6.67 -21.24
C SER A 275 -32.44 6.72 -22.63
N ASP A 276 -31.12 6.78 -22.77
CA ASP A 276 -30.43 6.88 -24.08
C ASP A 276 -30.01 5.54 -24.70
N LYS A 277 -30.45 4.41 -24.13
CA LYS A 277 -30.41 3.10 -24.81
C LYS A 277 -31.81 2.75 -25.30
N LYS A 278 -32.20 3.28 -26.45
CA LYS A 278 -33.35 2.80 -27.23
C LYS A 278 -32.92 2.50 -28.65
#